data_AF-A0A6M9F960-F1
#
_entry.id   AF-A0A6M9F960-F1
#
_cell.length_a   1.000
_cell.length_b   1.000
_cell.length_c   1.000
_cell.angle_alpha   90.00
_cell.angle_beta   90.00
_cell.angle_gamma   90.00
#
_symmetry.space_group_name_H-M   'P 1'
#
loop_
_entity.id
_entity.type
_entity.pdbx_description
1 polymer ?
#
loop_
_entity_poly.entity_id
_entity_poly.type
_entity_poly.pdbx_seq_one_letter_code
_entity_poly.pdbx_strand_id
1 'polypeptide(L)'
;MEHLFKFLLLAPYFYFDNWIEKANRNSKFFPIFYYFYWVYIPLYSLFSLAWTVVSVLFFNIVLRNVTDIKFWGIWFLFLLLAIGLNWLTYSCFRKMFRLRRELGKSKGGKH
;
A
#
# COMPACT_ATOMS: atom_id res chain seq x y z
N MET A 1 -12.28 16.60 -6.79
CA MET A 1 -10.85 16.32 -6.58
C MET A 1 -10.62 15.20 -5.56
N GLU A 2 -11.26 15.21 -4.39
CA GLU A 2 -11.05 14.17 -3.34
C GLU A 2 -11.45 12.75 -3.78
N HIS A 3 -12.53 12.60 -4.56
CA HIS A 3 -12.95 11.29 -5.08
C HIS A 3 -11.96 10.69 -6.09
N LEU A 4 -11.28 11.54 -6.87
CA LEU A 4 -10.23 11.10 -7.81
C LEU A 4 -9.01 10.59 -7.03
N PHE A 5 -8.63 11.27 -5.96
CA PHE A 5 -7.49 10.88 -5.13
C PHE A 5 -7.72 9.53 -4.43
N LYS A 6 -8.93 9.30 -3.91
CA LYS A 6 -9.33 7.99 -3.34
C LYS A 6 -9.30 6.90 -4.40
N PHE A 7 -9.84 7.16 -5.60
CA PHE A 7 -9.85 6.17 -6.68
C PHE A 7 -8.43 5.86 -7.18
N LEU A 8 -7.58 6.88 -7.34
CA LEU A 8 -6.21 6.70 -7.84
C LEU A 8 -5.31 5.89 -6.90
N LEU A 9 -5.57 5.93 -5.59
CA LEU A 9 -4.77 5.21 -4.59
C LEU A 9 -5.37 3.84 -4.21
N LEU A 10 -6.70 3.72 -4.15
CA LEU A 10 -7.35 2.46 -3.78
C LEU A 10 -7.61 1.55 -4.99
N ALA A 11 -7.94 2.10 -6.17
CA ALA A 11 -8.23 1.27 -7.34
C ALA A 11 -7.03 0.42 -7.80
N PRO A 12 -5.79 0.93 -7.82
CA PRO A 12 -4.65 0.08 -8.17
C PRO A 12 -4.41 -1.03 -7.15
N TYR A 13 -4.72 -0.81 -5.87
CA TYR A 13 -4.64 -1.84 -4.85
C TYR A 13 -5.67 -2.96 -5.07
N PHE A 14 -6.94 -2.62 -5.29
CA PHE A 14 -7.97 -3.62 -5.56
C PHE A 14 -7.71 -4.38 -6.87
N TYR A 15 -7.22 -3.68 -7.89
CA TYR A 15 -6.84 -4.31 -9.15
C TYR A 15 -5.64 -5.24 -8.96
N PHE A 16 -4.65 -4.85 -8.15
CA PHE A 16 -3.48 -5.68 -7.86
C PHE A 16 -3.86 -7.05 -7.32
N ASP A 17 -4.81 -7.11 -6.37
CA ASP A 17 -5.22 -8.37 -5.75
C ASP A 17 -5.86 -9.34 -6.75
N ASN A 18 -6.75 -8.81 -7.60
CA ASN A 18 -7.40 -9.60 -8.64
C ASN A 18 -6.42 -10.00 -9.77
N TRP A 19 -5.50 -9.09 -10.12
CA TRP A 19 -4.47 -9.34 -11.13
C TRP A 19 -3.46 -10.39 -10.67
N ILE A 20 -2.92 -10.29 -9.45
CA ILE A 20 -1.88 -11.21 -8.97
C ILE A 20 -2.36 -12.67 -8.89
N GLU A 21 -3.66 -12.87 -8.66
CA GLU A 21 -4.28 -14.20 -8.58
C GLU A 21 -4.63 -14.77 -9.96
N LYS A 22 -5.10 -13.93 -10.90
CA LYS A 22 -5.60 -14.37 -12.22
C LYS A 22 -4.64 -14.14 -13.39
N ALA A 23 -3.52 -13.45 -13.17
CA ALA A 23 -2.63 -13.07 -14.26
C ALA A 23 -1.90 -14.28 -14.86
N ASN A 24 -2.03 -14.43 -16.18
CA ASN A 24 -1.22 -15.37 -16.94
C ASN A 24 0.24 -14.89 -17.00
N ARG A 25 1.15 -15.64 -16.37
CA ARG A 25 2.58 -15.31 -16.23
C ARG A 25 3.34 -15.34 -17.55
N ASN A 26 2.82 -16.04 -18.56
CA ASN A 26 3.40 -16.11 -19.90
C ASN A 26 2.87 -15.03 -20.85
N SER A 27 1.94 -14.17 -20.39
CA SER A 27 1.40 -13.10 -21.20
C SER A 27 2.43 -11.98 -21.44
N LYS A 28 2.44 -11.41 -22.65
CA LYS A 28 3.26 -10.23 -23.00
C LYS A 28 2.97 -9.01 -22.11
N PHE A 29 1.75 -8.94 -21.55
CA PHE A 29 1.34 -7.84 -20.66
C PHE A 29 1.76 -8.05 -19.20
N PHE A 30 2.05 -9.29 -18.79
CA PHE A 30 2.49 -9.59 -17.43
C PHE A 30 3.69 -8.76 -16.96
N PRO A 31 4.81 -8.66 -17.70
CA PRO A 31 5.96 -7.88 -17.26
C PRO A 31 5.65 -6.38 -17.11
N ILE A 32 4.77 -5.82 -17.96
CA ILE A 32 4.37 -4.41 -17.89
C ILE A 32 3.69 -4.12 -16.56
N PHE A 33 2.67 -4.91 -16.21
CA PHE A 33 1.97 -4.78 -14.93
C PHE A 33 2.88 -5.12 -13.75
N TYR A 34 3.75 -6.11 -13.88
CA TYR A 34 4.72 -6.46 -12.85
C TYR A 34 5.63 -5.28 -12.49
N TYR A 35 6.24 -4.62 -13.49
CA TYR A 35 7.10 -3.46 -13.24
C TYR A 35 6.30 -2.24 -12.75
N PHE A 36 5.09 -2.03 -13.26
CA PHE A 36 4.20 -0.98 -12.76
C PHE A 36 3.94 -1.15 -11.26
N TYR A 37 3.52 -2.34 -10.81
CA TYR A 37 3.26 -2.61 -9.40
C TYR A 37 4.53 -2.60 -8.56
N TRP A 38 5.67 -2.97 -9.14
CA TRP A 38 6.95 -2.92 -8.45
C TRP A 38 7.39 -1.51 -8.09
N VAL A 39 7.02 -0.49 -8.89
CA VAL A 39 7.27 0.92 -8.59
C VAL A 39 6.14 1.52 -7.73
N TYR A 40 4.90 1.14 -8.01
CA TYR A 40 3.72 1.62 -7.29
C TYR A 40 3.75 1.29 -5.80
N ILE A 41 4.06 0.03 -5.42
CA ILE A 41 4.01 -0.40 -4.03
C ILE A 41 5.02 0.37 -3.15
N PRO A 42 6.30 0.56 -3.54
CA PRO A 42 7.23 1.42 -2.82
C PRO A 42 6.77 2.88 -2.70
N LEU A 43 6.24 3.47 -3.77
CA LEU A 43 5.70 4.84 -3.73
C LEU A 43 4.55 4.94 -2.72
N TYR A 44 3.66 3.97 -2.73
CA TYR A 44 2.56 3.88 -1.76
C TYR A 44 3.07 3.70 -0.33
N SER A 45 4.14 2.92 -0.15
CA SER A 45 4.82 2.77 1.15
C SER A 45 5.39 4.09 1.67
N LEU A 46 6.02 4.89 0.80
CA LEU A 46 6.53 6.22 1.18
C LEU A 46 5.40 7.15 1.59
N PHE A 47 4.28 7.10 0.86
CA PHE A 47 3.07 7.86 1.22
C PHE A 47 2.52 7.44 2.59
N SER A 48 2.45 6.12 2.86
CA SER A 48 2.03 5.58 4.16
C SER A 48 2.97 6.01 5.31
N LEU A 49 4.27 6.05 5.04
CA LEU A 49 5.27 6.51 6.01
C LEU A 49 5.11 8.01 6.29
N ALA A 50 4.97 8.84 5.25
CA ALA A 50 4.70 10.27 5.40
C ALA A 50 3.42 10.52 6.21
N TRP A 51 2.36 9.74 5.94
CA TRP A 51 1.11 9.81 6.70
C TRP A 51 1.27 9.45 8.18
N THR A 52 2.12 8.46 8.46
CA THR A 52 2.49 8.07 9.82
C THR A 52 3.18 9.23 10.55
N VAL A 53 4.14 9.89 9.90
CA VAL A 53 4.83 11.08 10.46
C VAL A 53 3.84 12.21 10.75
N VAL A 54 2.92 12.48 9.81
CA VAL A 54 1.87 13.49 10.00
C VAL A 54 0.99 13.15 11.21
N SER A 55 0.60 11.88 11.39
CA SER A 55 -0.18 11.43 12.55
C SER A 55 0.55 11.65 13.89
N VAL A 56 1.86 11.39 13.92
CA VAL A 56 2.70 11.64 15.11
C VAL A 56 2.84 13.14 15.39
N LEU A 57 3.00 13.98 14.37
CA LEU A 57 3.05 15.44 14.56
C LEU A 57 1.70 15.97 15.06
N PHE A 58 0.59 15.45 14.54
CA PHE A 58 -0.76 15.83 14.97
C PHE A 58 -1.03 15.47 16.45
N PHE A 59 -0.40 14.41 16.96
CA PHE A 59 -0.50 14.03 18.37
C PHE A 59 -0.09 15.17 19.32
N ASN A 60 0.92 15.97 18.98
CA ASN A 60 1.32 17.12 19.80
C ASN A 60 0.22 18.18 19.92
N ILE A 61 -0.59 18.36 18.87
CA ILE A 61 -1.73 19.28 18.88
C ILE A 61 -2.84 18.74 19.78
N VAL A 62 -3.11 17.43 19.68
CA VAL A 62 -4.10 16.73 20.52
C VAL A 62 -3.71 16.81 22.01
N LEU A 63 -2.43 16.61 22.34
CA LEU A 63 -1.92 16.73 23.71
C LEU A 63 -2.01 18.15 24.26
N ARG A 64 -1.97 19.19 23.42
CA ARG A 64 -2.12 20.57 23.87
C ARG A 64 -3.56 20.92 24.24
N ASN A 65 -4.54 20.26 23.62
CA ASN A 65 -5.97 20.44 23.84
C ASN A 65 -6.65 19.13 24.30
N VAL A 66 -6.17 18.55 25.41
CA VAL A 66 -6.59 17.23 25.92
C VAL A 66 -8.10 17.14 26.19
N THR A 67 -8.73 18.25 26.56
CA THR A 67 -10.16 18.33 26.92
C THR A 67 -11.10 18.22 25.73
N ASP A 68 -10.60 18.31 24.50
CA ASP A 68 -11.44 18.30 23.30
C ASP A 68 -11.53 16.90 22.69
N ILE A 69 -12.62 16.20 23.04
CA ILE A 69 -12.91 14.83 22.59
C ILE A 69 -12.97 14.69 21.07
N LYS A 70 -13.30 15.79 20.36
CA LYS A 70 -13.35 15.79 18.89
C LYS A 70 -11.96 15.59 18.28
N PHE A 71 -10.93 16.23 18.83
CA PHE A 71 -9.56 16.07 18.35
C PHE A 71 -8.99 14.69 18.66
N TRP A 72 -9.33 14.12 19.82
CA TRP A 72 -8.99 12.73 20.15
C TRP A 72 -9.61 11.73 19.17
N GLY A 73 -10.90 11.89 18.84
CA GLY A 73 -11.58 11.02 17.87
C GLY A 73 -10.97 11.11 16.47
N ILE A 74 -10.65 12.33 16.02
CA ILE A 74 -9.98 12.56 14.73
C ILE A 74 -8.59 11.93 14.72
N TRP A 75 -7.78 12.13 15.77
CA TRP A 75 -6.45 11.54 15.87
C TRP A 75 -6.49 10.01 15.88
N PHE A 76 -7.42 9.42 16.63
CA PHE A 76 -7.61 7.97 16.65
C PHE A 76 -7.98 7.42 15.25
N LEU A 77 -8.80 8.16 14.50
CA LEU A 77 -9.11 7.81 13.11
C LEU A 77 -7.85 7.84 12.23
N PHE A 78 -7.01 8.86 12.35
CA PHE A 78 -5.73 8.94 11.62
C PHE A 78 -4.79 7.78 11.98
N LEU A 79 -4.73 7.39 13.25
CA LEU A 79 -3.93 6.26 13.72
C LEU A 79 -4.40 4.94 13.11
N LEU A 80 -5.71 4.67 13.13
CA LEU A 80 -6.28 3.48 12.49
C LEU A 80 -6.00 3.46 10.99
N LEU A 81 -6.09 4.61 10.32
CA LEU A 81 -5.77 4.75 8.91
C LEU A 81 -4.30 4.44 8.61
N ALA A 82 -3.37 4.97 9.40
CA ALA A 82 -1.94 4.72 9.24
C ALA A 82 -1.59 3.23 9.41
N ILE A 83 -2.15 2.58 10.43
CA ILE A 83 -1.95 1.15 10.67
C ILE A 83 -2.52 0.32 9.52
N GLY A 84 -3.75 0.64 9.07
CA GLY A 84 -4.41 -0.02 7.95
C GLY A 84 -3.59 0.09 6.65
N LEU A 85 -3.13 1.29 6.32
CA LEU A 85 -2.30 1.54 5.13
C LEU A 85 -0.97 0.78 5.18
N ASN A 86 -0.29 0.78 6.32
CA ASN A 86 0.95 0.01 6.48
C ASN A 86 0.73 -1.49 6.32
N TRP A 87 -0.36 -2.02 6.89
CA TRP A 87 -0.71 -3.43 6.75
C TRP A 87 -1.02 -3.82 5.30
N LEU A 88 -1.80 -3.00 4.59
CA LEU A 88 -2.12 -3.21 3.18
C LEU A 88 -0.86 -3.19 2.30
N THR A 89 0.01 -2.20 2.51
CA THR A 89 1.28 -2.07 1.79
C THR A 89 2.18 -3.29 2.04
N TYR A 90 2.28 -3.73 3.29
CA TYR A 90 3.04 -4.91 3.66
C TYR A 90 2.51 -6.20 3.01
N SER A 91 1.18 -6.37 2.99
CA SER A 91 0.53 -7.50 2.32
C SER A 91 0.85 -7.53 0.82
N CYS A 92 0.76 -6.39 0.14
CA CYS A 92 1.15 -6.24 -1.26
C CYS A 92 2.61 -6.64 -1.50
N PHE A 93 3.54 -6.12 -0.69
CA PHE A 93 4.95 -6.48 -0.78
C PHE A 93 5.16 -7.99 -0.62
N ARG A 94 4.50 -8.61 0.36
CA ARG A 94 4.60 -10.06 0.61
C ARG A 94 4.17 -10.87 -0.60
N LYS A 95 3.06 -10.50 -1.26
CA LYS A 95 2.60 -11.15 -2.49
C LYS A 95 3.58 -10.93 -3.65
N MET A 96 4.13 -9.72 -3.79
CA MET A 96 5.10 -9.38 -4.84
C MET A 96 6.43 -10.14 -4.69
N PHE A 97 6.94 -10.30 -3.46
CA PHE A 97 8.12 -11.12 -3.18
C PHE A 97 7.88 -12.60 -3.47
N ARG A 98 6.68 -13.11 -3.20
CA ARG A 98 6.30 -14.49 -3.56
C ARG A 98 6.35 -14.69 -5.07
N LEU A 99 5.74 -13.78 -5.85
CA LEU A 99 5.83 -13.80 -7.31
C LEU A 99 7.28 -13.79 -7.80
N ARG A 100 8.14 -12.94 -7.24
CA ARG A 100 9.56 -12.87 -7.62
C ARG A 100 10.28 -14.21 -7.38
N ARG A 101 9.99 -14.89 -6.27
CA ARG A 101 10.54 -16.22 -5.99
C ARG A 101 10.06 -17.26 -7.00
N GLU A 102 8.78 -17.23 -7.37
CA GLU A 102 8.19 -18.17 -8.33
C GLU A 102 8.74 -17.96 -9.76
N LEU A 103 8.92 -16.70 -10.18
CA LEU A 103 9.58 -16.36 -11.44
C LEU A 103 11.07 -16.76 -11.44
N GLY A 104 11.76 -16.59 -10.30
CA GLY A 104 13.15 -17.02 -10.12
C GLY A 104 13.30 -18.54 -10.19
N LYS A 105 12.41 -19.30 -9.56
CA LYS A 105 12.38 -20.78 -9.65
C LYS A 105 12.06 -21.26 -11.07
N SER A 106 11.15 -20.60 -11.78
CA SER A 106 10.82 -20.95 -13.17
C SER A 106 11.99 -20.76 -14.14
N LYS A 107 12.88 -19.78 -13.90
CA LYS A 107 14.10 -19.59 -14.70
C LYS A 107 15.27 -20.48 -14.28
N GLY A 108 15.33 -20.92 -13.02
CA GLY A 108 16.43 -21.74 -12.47
C GLY A 108 16.37 -23.24 -12.76
N GLY A 109 15.29 -23.75 -13.38
CA GLY A 109 15.11 -25.18 -13.70
C GLY A 109 15.58 -25.63 -15.07
N LYS A 110 16.35 -24.81 -15.80
CA LYS A 110 17.02 -25.22 -17.05
C LYS A 110 18.51 -25.42 -16.77
N HIS A 111 18.85 -26.60 -16.27
CA HIS A 111 20.15 -27.25 -16.47
C HIS A 111 19.87 -28.69 -16.87
#